data_AF-A0A8J3SCC0-F1
#
_entry.id   AF-A0A8J3SCC0-F1
#
_cell.length_a   1.000
_cell.length_b   1.000
_cell.length_c   1.000
_cell.angle_alpha   90.00
_cell.angle_beta   90.00
_cell.angle_gamma   90.00
#
_symmetry.space_group_name_H-M   'P 1'
#
loop_
_entity.id
_entity.type
_entity.pdbx_description
1 polymer ?
#
loop_
_entity_poly.entity_id
_entity_poly.type
_entity_poly.pdbx_seq_one_letter_code
_entity_poly.pdbx_strand_id
1 'polypeptide(L)'
;MPKINVYLPDDLAEAVKEAGVPVSAVCQRALEQAVRRVTAIRRAALSDLDADEPTGALAHFTARTRAVLKLAAERARAEGAPEVGTGHLLGGMLAEGSNLALHVLRAVEIDPAEIGRELARRASEPRGEAPGKEGSAEGAAPAGQTGAGAAGPQRFSGAAVNALELTVTEATSMGHNYIGCEHLLLGLVAEPEGTAGQVLRALGAEPRHARRAVAAALAGYVHLRAQTQQAAPSQQATAQADPAAMLAAVVRRELQPLTLRIERLEERVGVAGEE
;
A
#
# COMPACT_ATOMS: atom_id res chain seq x y z
N MET A 1 28.05 23.01 -21.94
CA MET A 1 27.27 22.19 -20.99
C MET A 1 25.81 22.58 -21.13
N PRO A 2 24.90 21.64 -21.46
CA PRO A 2 23.49 21.97 -21.52
C PRO A 2 23.01 22.34 -20.11
N LYS A 3 22.55 23.59 -19.95
CA LYS A 3 21.92 24.08 -18.72
C LYS A 3 20.46 23.67 -18.79
N ILE A 4 20.05 22.74 -17.93
CA ILE A 4 18.65 22.32 -17.80
C ILE A 4 18.08 23.09 -16.63
N ASN A 5 17.12 23.97 -16.90
CA ASN A 5 16.41 24.73 -15.88
C ASN A 5 15.31 23.84 -15.28
N VAL A 6 15.34 23.67 -13.96
CA VAL A 6 14.27 23.02 -13.19
C VAL A 6 13.39 24.12 -12.62
N TYR A 7 12.08 24.03 -12.83
CA TYR A 7 11.12 24.93 -12.21
C TYR A 7 10.76 24.39 -10.82
N LEU A 8 11.15 25.13 -9.78
CA LEU A 8 10.59 25.02 -8.44
C LEU A 8 9.46 26.05 -8.32
N PRO A 9 8.42 25.80 -7.52
CA PRO A 9 7.55 26.85 -7.00
C PRO A 9 8.37 27.97 -6.34
N ASP A 10 7.96 29.23 -6.51
CA ASP A 10 8.80 30.41 -6.19
C ASP A 10 9.23 30.46 -4.73
N ASP A 11 8.37 30.01 -3.81
CA ASP A 11 8.63 29.90 -2.38
C ASP A 11 9.74 28.89 -2.04
N LEU A 12 9.73 27.74 -2.70
CA LEU A 12 10.76 26.70 -2.56
C LEU A 12 12.07 27.08 -3.27
N ALA A 13 11.99 27.79 -4.40
CA ALA A 13 13.15 28.25 -5.14
C ALA A 13 14.00 29.23 -4.31
N GLU A 14 13.35 30.18 -3.64
CA GLU A 14 14.02 31.14 -2.77
C GLU A 14 14.61 30.46 -1.52
N ALA A 15 13.88 29.53 -0.88
CA ALA A 15 14.39 28.80 0.28
C ALA A 15 15.62 27.92 -0.03
N VAL A 16 15.66 27.26 -1.19
CA VAL A 16 16.80 26.43 -1.63
C VAL A 16 18.02 27.30 -1.98
N LYS A 17 17.77 28.47 -2.56
CA LYS A 17 18.80 29.44 -2.94
C LYS A 17 19.40 30.15 -1.73
N GLU A 18 18.59 30.51 -0.74
CA GLU A 18 19.05 31.05 0.55
C GLU A 18 19.86 30.02 1.34
N ALA A 19 19.47 28.74 1.28
CA ALA A 19 20.15 27.68 2.02
C ALA A 19 21.47 27.20 1.40
N GLY A 20 21.78 27.58 0.15
CA GLY A 20 23.04 27.21 -0.52
C GLY A 20 23.25 25.70 -0.72
N VAL A 21 22.18 24.91 -0.72
CA VAL A 21 22.25 23.44 -0.75
C VAL A 21 22.43 22.96 -2.20
N PRO A 22 23.57 22.32 -2.57
CA PRO A 22 23.71 21.70 -3.87
C PRO A 22 22.84 20.43 -3.93
N VAL A 23 21.72 20.50 -4.66
CA VAL A 23 20.88 19.32 -4.90
C VAL A 23 21.62 18.41 -5.88
N SER A 24 22.10 17.26 -5.39
CA SER A 24 22.79 16.24 -6.21
C SER A 24 21.94 15.84 -7.42
N ALA A 25 22.58 15.60 -8.57
CA ALA A 25 21.92 15.10 -9.79
C ALA A 25 21.16 13.76 -9.59
N VAL A 26 21.47 13.04 -8.51
CA VAL A 26 20.73 11.85 -8.05
C VAL A 26 19.42 12.26 -7.37
N CYS A 27 19.46 13.24 -6.47
CA CYS A 27 18.26 13.79 -5.80
C CYS A 27 17.31 14.45 -6.80
N GLN A 28 17.86 15.16 -7.79
CA GLN A 28 17.09 15.78 -8.86
C GLN A 28 16.33 14.74 -9.71
N ARG A 29 17.00 13.65 -10.10
CA ARG A 29 16.36 12.53 -10.83
C ARG A 29 15.30 11.82 -9.99
N ALA A 30 15.57 11.59 -8.71
CA ALA A 30 14.61 10.98 -7.80
C ALA A 30 13.37 11.85 -7.60
N LEU A 31 13.55 13.18 -7.43
CA LEU A 31 12.46 14.14 -7.32
C LEU A 31 11.65 14.23 -8.62
N GLU A 32 12.32 14.32 -9.77
CA GLU A 32 11.66 14.34 -11.08
C GLU A 32 10.82 13.06 -11.31
N GLN A 33 11.37 11.89 -10.98
CA GLN A 33 10.63 10.63 -11.04
C GLN A 33 9.46 10.60 -10.06
N ALA A 34 9.60 11.12 -8.84
CA ALA A 34 8.50 11.24 -7.88
C ALA A 34 7.38 12.17 -8.38
N VAL A 35 7.74 13.37 -8.88
CA VAL A 35 6.79 14.36 -9.40
C VAL A 35 6.09 13.85 -10.66
N ARG A 36 6.82 13.22 -11.59
CA ARG A 36 6.23 12.55 -12.76
C ARG A 36 5.22 11.48 -12.34
N ARG A 37 5.52 10.67 -11.31
CA ARG A 37 4.61 9.65 -10.77
C ARG A 37 3.33 10.26 -10.20
N VAL A 38 3.45 11.28 -9.35
CA VAL A 38 2.31 12.00 -8.76
C VAL A 38 1.45 12.66 -9.85
N THR A 39 2.09 13.34 -10.80
CA THR A 39 1.39 14.03 -11.90
C THR A 39 0.67 13.05 -12.83
N ALA A 40 1.26 11.88 -13.05
CA ALA A 40 0.65 10.84 -13.86
C ALA A 40 -0.51 10.13 -13.12
N ILE A 41 -0.44 9.95 -11.80
CA ILE A 41 -1.57 9.47 -10.99
C ILE A 41 -2.76 10.45 -11.07
N ARG A 42 -2.51 11.76 -11.00
CA ARG A 42 -3.55 12.79 -11.14
C ARG A 42 -4.19 12.84 -12.53
N ARG A 43 -3.47 12.44 -13.58
CA ARG A 43 -3.93 12.48 -14.98
C ARG A 43 -4.47 11.14 -15.48
N ALA A 44 -4.14 10.03 -14.82
CA ALA A 44 -4.59 8.71 -15.21
C ALA A 44 -6.11 8.60 -15.06
N ALA A 45 -6.81 8.70 -16.20
CA ALA A 45 -8.09 8.05 -16.37
C ALA A 45 -7.86 6.53 -16.23
N LEU A 46 -8.73 5.80 -15.53
CA LEU A 46 -8.57 4.35 -15.31
C LEU A 46 -8.51 3.53 -16.61
N SER A 47 -8.68 4.14 -17.78
CA SER A 47 -8.50 3.52 -19.10
C SER A 47 -7.10 2.95 -19.33
N ASP A 48 -6.08 3.43 -18.62
CA ASP A 48 -4.70 2.94 -18.77
C ASP A 48 -4.42 1.65 -17.96
N LEU A 49 -5.39 1.17 -17.16
CA LEU A 49 -5.27 -0.07 -16.38
C LEU A 49 -5.55 -1.34 -17.20
N ASP A 50 -6.17 -1.20 -18.38
CA ASP A 50 -6.51 -2.32 -19.28
C ASP A 50 -5.40 -2.67 -20.29
N ALA A 51 -4.27 -1.95 -20.29
CA ALA A 51 -3.15 -2.24 -21.19
C ALA A 51 -2.32 -3.43 -20.71
N ASP A 52 -2.13 -4.43 -21.58
CA ASP A 52 -1.29 -5.62 -21.33
C ASP A 52 0.19 -5.28 -21.05
N GLU A 53 0.67 -4.11 -21.50
CA GLU A 53 1.97 -3.53 -21.16
C GLU A 53 1.81 -2.19 -20.42
N PRO A 54 2.00 -2.15 -19.08
CA PRO A 54 1.85 -0.93 -18.30
C PRO A 54 3.00 0.03 -18.60
N THR A 55 2.71 1.09 -19.35
CA THR A 55 3.67 2.18 -19.60
C THR A 55 3.45 3.33 -18.61
N GLY A 56 4.47 4.16 -18.40
CA GLY A 56 4.35 5.37 -17.57
C GLY A 56 4.16 5.12 -16.06
N ALA A 57 3.12 5.70 -15.46
CA ALA A 57 2.92 5.74 -14.00
C ALA A 57 2.78 4.35 -13.35
N LEU A 58 2.18 3.41 -14.10
CA LEU A 58 1.84 2.07 -13.63
C LEU A 58 2.99 1.07 -13.80
N ALA A 59 4.06 1.44 -14.51
CA ALA A 59 5.23 0.57 -14.71
C ALA A 59 5.91 0.18 -13.39
N HIS A 60 5.85 1.06 -12.39
CA HIS A 60 6.41 0.81 -11.06
C HIS A 60 5.48 -0.01 -10.16
N PHE A 61 4.20 -0.12 -10.47
CA PHE A 61 3.27 -0.94 -9.69
C PHE A 61 3.57 -2.42 -9.93
N THR A 62 3.50 -3.24 -8.89
CA THR A 62 3.60 -4.70 -9.08
C THR A 62 2.37 -5.21 -9.83
N ALA A 63 2.49 -6.38 -10.48
CA ALA A 63 1.35 -7.04 -11.13
C ALA A 63 0.16 -7.22 -10.17
N ARG A 64 0.46 -7.56 -8.91
CA ARG A 64 -0.54 -7.71 -7.86
C ARG A 64 -1.22 -6.39 -7.50
N THR A 65 -0.45 -5.31 -7.35
CA THR A 65 -1.05 -3.98 -7.08
C THR A 65 -1.92 -3.53 -8.25
N ARG A 66 -1.53 -3.81 -9.51
CA ARG A 66 -2.38 -3.54 -10.68
C ARG A 66 -3.68 -4.34 -10.65
N ALA A 67 -3.63 -5.62 -10.29
CA ALA A 67 -4.82 -6.45 -10.10
C ALA A 67 -5.76 -5.84 -9.04
N VAL A 68 -5.21 -5.36 -7.92
CA VAL A 68 -5.97 -4.64 -6.88
C VAL A 68 -6.68 -3.39 -7.44
N LEU A 69 -5.97 -2.57 -8.23
CA LEU A 69 -6.57 -1.38 -8.86
C LEU A 69 -7.70 -1.74 -9.85
N LYS A 70 -7.52 -2.82 -10.61
CA LYS A 70 -8.54 -3.32 -11.53
C LYS A 70 -9.79 -3.83 -10.79
N LEU A 71 -9.61 -4.62 -9.74
CA LEU A 71 -10.69 -5.07 -8.86
C LEU A 71 -11.43 -3.90 -8.20
N ALA A 72 -10.70 -2.84 -7.81
CA ALA A 72 -11.31 -1.63 -7.28
C ALA A 72 -12.19 -0.90 -8.30
N ALA A 73 -11.75 -0.82 -9.56
CA ALA A 73 -12.52 -0.24 -10.65
C ALA A 73 -13.78 -1.07 -10.95
N GLU A 74 -13.63 -2.38 -11.10
CA GLU A 74 -14.74 -3.31 -11.33
C GLU A 74 -15.79 -3.20 -10.22
N ARG A 75 -15.35 -3.10 -8.97
CA ARG A 75 -16.23 -2.89 -7.82
C ARG A 75 -16.98 -1.57 -7.88
N ALA A 76 -16.27 -0.46 -8.10
CA ALA A 76 -16.91 0.85 -8.25
C ALA A 76 -17.95 0.85 -9.38
N ARG A 77 -17.66 0.13 -10.47
CA ARG A 77 -18.59 -0.01 -11.61
C ARG A 77 -19.81 -0.83 -11.25
N ALA A 78 -19.62 -1.96 -10.56
CA ALA A 78 -20.72 -2.82 -10.10
C ALA A 78 -21.64 -2.09 -9.10
N GLU A 79 -21.08 -1.21 -8.29
CA GLU A 79 -21.80 -0.37 -7.32
C GLU A 79 -22.42 0.89 -7.97
N GLY A 80 -22.21 1.12 -9.27
CA GLY A 80 -22.70 2.32 -9.97
C GLY A 80 -22.05 3.62 -9.48
N ALA A 81 -20.90 3.53 -8.81
CA ALA A 81 -20.22 4.68 -8.24
C ALA A 81 -19.63 5.57 -9.36
N PRO A 82 -19.76 6.90 -9.25
CA PRO A 82 -19.23 7.84 -10.25
C PRO A 82 -17.70 7.87 -10.29
N GLU A 83 -17.04 7.43 -9.21
CA GLU A 83 -15.60 7.47 -9.03
C GLU A 83 -15.11 6.28 -8.21
N VAL A 84 -13.85 5.89 -8.43
CA VAL A 84 -13.15 4.91 -7.60
C VAL A 84 -12.66 5.61 -6.32
N GLY A 85 -13.42 5.45 -5.24
CA GLY A 85 -13.04 5.83 -3.88
C GLY A 85 -11.99 4.94 -3.20
N THR A 86 -11.47 5.40 -2.05
CA THR A 86 -10.51 4.62 -1.24
C THR A 86 -11.12 3.33 -0.69
N GLY A 87 -12.41 3.31 -0.39
CA GLY A 87 -13.13 2.09 0.00
C GLY A 87 -13.07 1.00 -1.08
N HIS A 88 -13.17 1.35 -2.36
CA HIS A 88 -13.00 0.39 -3.45
C HIS A 88 -11.56 -0.09 -3.57
N LEU A 89 -10.56 0.78 -3.35
CA LEU A 89 -9.14 0.37 -3.33
C LEU A 89 -8.87 -0.67 -2.25
N LEU A 90 -9.36 -0.42 -1.03
CA LEU A 90 -9.25 -1.38 0.08
C LEU A 90 -10.04 -2.66 -0.23
N GLY A 91 -11.24 -2.54 -0.79
CA GLY A 91 -12.04 -3.68 -1.25
C GLY A 91 -11.34 -4.53 -2.30
N GLY A 92 -10.64 -3.91 -3.25
CA GLY A 92 -9.81 -4.60 -4.25
C GLY A 92 -8.62 -5.32 -3.63
N MET A 93 -7.99 -4.71 -2.61
CA MET A 93 -6.92 -5.34 -1.83
C MET A 93 -7.40 -6.59 -1.09
N LEU A 94 -8.61 -6.55 -0.53
CA LEU A 94 -9.21 -7.72 0.12
C LEU A 94 -9.55 -8.81 -0.91
N ALA A 95 -10.10 -8.44 -2.06
CA ALA A 95 -10.50 -9.36 -3.12
C ALA A 95 -9.30 -10.08 -3.77
N GLU A 96 -8.13 -9.43 -3.86
CA GLU A 96 -6.91 -10.09 -4.36
C GLU A 96 -6.44 -11.23 -3.43
N GLY A 97 -6.70 -11.12 -2.11
CA GLY A 97 -6.63 -12.22 -1.15
C GLY A 97 -5.24 -12.71 -0.72
N SER A 98 -4.19 -12.52 -1.53
CA SER A 98 -2.86 -13.13 -1.30
C SER A 98 -1.72 -12.11 -1.08
N ASN A 99 -2.03 -10.82 -1.01
CA ASN A 99 -1.04 -9.75 -0.88
C ASN A 99 -0.43 -9.63 0.54
N LEU A 100 0.77 -9.05 0.58
CA LEU A 100 1.52 -8.80 1.81
C LEU A 100 0.76 -7.88 2.78
N ALA A 101 -0.02 -6.92 2.28
CA ALA A 101 -0.79 -6.02 3.14
C ALA A 101 -1.79 -6.78 4.02
N LEU A 102 -2.48 -7.81 3.51
CA LEU A 102 -3.36 -8.65 4.33
C LEU A 102 -2.59 -9.45 5.40
N HIS A 103 -1.35 -9.87 5.10
CA HIS A 103 -0.50 -10.55 6.08
C HIS A 103 -0.05 -9.59 7.18
N VAL A 104 0.30 -8.35 6.80
CA VAL A 104 0.66 -7.29 7.74
C VAL A 104 -0.52 -6.94 8.64
N LEU A 105 -1.73 -6.79 8.08
CA LEU A 105 -2.95 -6.53 8.84
C LEU A 105 -3.21 -7.63 9.88
N ARG A 106 -3.10 -8.91 9.50
CA ARG A 106 -3.20 -10.02 10.45
C ARG A 106 -2.12 -9.98 11.53
N ALA A 107 -0.88 -9.61 11.18
CA ALA A 107 0.22 -9.50 12.13
C ALA A 107 0.05 -8.36 13.14
N VAL A 108 -0.73 -7.33 12.80
CA VAL A 108 -1.15 -6.27 13.74
C VAL A 108 -2.54 -6.52 14.33
N GLU A 109 -3.01 -7.78 14.30
CA GLU A 109 -4.27 -8.23 14.90
C GLU A 109 -5.54 -7.63 14.28
N ILE A 110 -5.46 -7.19 13.02
CA ILE A 110 -6.61 -6.70 12.25
C ILE A 110 -7.06 -7.77 11.26
N ASP A 111 -8.25 -8.32 11.46
CA ASP A 111 -8.81 -9.36 10.59
C ASP A 111 -9.35 -8.77 9.28
N PRO A 112 -8.83 -9.20 8.10
CA PRO A 112 -9.36 -8.79 6.80
C PRO A 112 -10.86 -9.02 6.62
N ALA A 113 -11.43 -10.06 7.23
CA ALA A 113 -12.86 -10.32 7.13
C ALA A 113 -13.68 -9.24 7.86
N GLU A 114 -13.17 -8.68 8.96
CA GLU A 114 -13.77 -7.57 9.68
C GLU A 114 -13.75 -6.28 8.87
N ILE A 115 -12.62 -5.98 8.20
CA ILE A 115 -12.51 -4.85 7.28
C ILE A 115 -13.59 -4.95 6.19
N GLY A 116 -13.77 -6.14 5.60
CA GLY A 116 -14.79 -6.37 4.58
C GLY A 116 -16.22 -6.12 5.07
N ARG A 117 -16.55 -6.57 6.29
CA ARG A 117 -17.86 -6.32 6.92
C ARG A 117 -18.07 -4.83 7.16
N GLU A 118 -17.08 -4.13 7.69
CA GLU A 118 -17.17 -2.70 7.98
C GLU A 118 -17.32 -1.85 6.69
N LEU A 119 -16.60 -2.21 5.62
CA LEU A 119 -16.79 -1.58 4.31
C LEU A 119 -18.20 -1.80 3.76
N ALA A 120 -18.73 -3.02 3.84
CA ALA A 120 -20.08 -3.33 3.38
C ALA A 120 -21.15 -2.60 4.21
N ARG A 121 -20.94 -2.48 5.52
CA ARG A 121 -21.79 -1.72 6.43
C ARG A 121 -21.88 -0.26 6.01
N ARG A 122 -20.74 0.40 5.81
CA ARG A 122 -20.67 1.81 5.38
C ARG A 122 -21.21 2.05 3.96
N ALA A 123 -21.05 1.08 3.06
CA ALA A 123 -21.66 1.17 1.73
C ALA A 123 -23.19 1.10 1.77
N SER A 124 -23.75 0.45 2.79
CA SER A 124 -25.20 0.31 2.99
C SER A 124 -25.83 1.46 3.78
N GLU A 125 -25.02 2.29 4.45
CA GLU A 125 -25.51 3.48 5.14
C GLU A 125 -26.00 4.53 4.13
N PRO A 126 -27.20 5.12 4.31
CA PRO A 126 -27.64 6.19 3.44
C PRO A 126 -26.65 7.36 3.58
N ARG A 127 -26.04 7.77 2.45
CA ARG A 127 -25.20 8.95 2.39
C ARG A 127 -26.02 10.16 2.87
N GLY A 128 -25.86 10.52 4.14
CA GLY A 128 -26.39 11.77 4.67
C GLY A 128 -25.87 12.92 3.82
N GLU A 129 -26.75 13.87 3.50
CA GLU A 129 -26.44 15.08 2.76
C GLU A 129 -25.13 15.69 3.26
N ALA A 130 -24.14 15.78 2.36
CA ALA A 130 -22.88 16.44 2.67
C ALA A 130 -23.17 17.92 2.97
N PRO A 131 -22.69 18.50 4.08
CA PRO A 131 -22.78 19.94 4.29
C PRO A 131 -21.91 20.63 3.24
N GLY A 132 -22.54 21.48 2.43
CA GLY A 132 -21.88 22.30 1.43
C GLY A 132 -20.76 23.12 2.05
N LYS A 133 -19.55 22.98 1.52
CA LYS A 133 -18.48 23.96 1.71
C LYS A 133 -18.38 24.79 0.43
N GLU A 134 -18.95 25.98 0.51
CA GLU A 134 -18.68 27.10 -0.39
C GLU A 134 -17.29 27.69 -0.09
N GLY A 135 -16.59 28.11 -1.16
CA GLY A 135 -15.31 28.83 -1.14
C GLY A 135 -14.10 27.88 -1.30
N SER A 136 -13.28 27.94 -2.34
CA SER A 136 -12.97 28.97 -3.33
C SER A 136 -12.33 28.32 -4.58
N ALA A 137 -12.57 28.92 -5.75
CA ALA A 137 -12.05 28.60 -7.09
C ALA A 137 -10.51 28.40 -7.12
N GLU A 138 -9.92 27.58 -8.00
CA GLU A 138 -9.81 27.79 -9.45
C GLU A 138 -9.55 26.47 -10.22
N GLY A 139 -10.14 26.35 -11.41
CA GLY A 139 -9.84 25.28 -12.39
C GLY A 139 -11.06 24.69 -13.07
N ALA A 140 -11.86 25.51 -13.75
CA ALA A 140 -13.07 25.10 -14.44
C ALA A 140 -12.79 24.31 -15.74
N ALA A 141 -13.46 23.16 -15.88
CA ALA A 141 -13.99 22.66 -17.14
C ALA A 141 -15.39 22.05 -16.87
N PRO A 142 -16.38 22.22 -17.76
CA PRO A 142 -17.77 22.41 -17.36
C PRO A 142 -18.55 21.11 -17.12
N ALA A 143 -19.54 21.22 -16.23
CA ALA A 143 -20.59 20.25 -16.03
C ALA A 143 -21.50 20.14 -17.27
N GLY A 144 -21.57 18.94 -17.84
CA GLY A 144 -22.62 18.49 -18.75
C GLY A 144 -23.50 17.45 -18.05
N GLN A 145 -24.81 17.64 -18.14
CA GLN A 145 -25.86 16.89 -17.45
C GLN A 145 -26.07 15.47 -18.01
N THR A 146 -26.39 14.56 -17.08
CA THR A 146 -27.25 13.37 -17.19
C THR A 146 -27.45 12.70 -18.54
N GLY A 147 -26.83 11.53 -18.69
CA GLY A 147 -27.23 10.48 -19.64
C GLY A 147 -26.81 9.13 -19.09
N ALA A 148 -27.79 8.27 -18.78
CA ALA A 148 -27.55 6.86 -18.52
C ALA A 148 -26.89 6.23 -19.76
N GLY A 149 -25.79 5.50 -19.55
CA GLY A 149 -25.17 4.67 -20.60
C GLY A 149 -24.15 5.37 -21.50
N ALA A 150 -23.03 5.82 -20.93
CA ALA A 150 -21.78 5.94 -21.67
C ALA A 150 -20.63 5.57 -20.72
N ALA A 151 -20.05 4.39 -20.92
CA ALA A 151 -18.90 3.90 -20.18
C ALA A 151 -17.66 4.74 -20.53
N GLY A 152 -17.57 5.94 -19.97
CA GLY A 152 -16.34 6.70 -19.92
C GLY A 152 -15.35 6.02 -18.96
N PRO A 153 -14.04 6.26 -19.10
CA PRO A 153 -13.06 5.80 -18.14
C PRO A 153 -13.48 6.22 -16.73
N GLN A 154 -13.56 5.28 -15.79
CA GLN A 154 -13.74 5.67 -14.38
C GLN A 154 -12.57 6.55 -13.96
N ARG A 155 -12.82 7.48 -13.04
CA ARG A 155 -11.78 8.32 -12.44
C ARG A 155 -11.64 7.99 -10.96
N PHE A 156 -10.46 8.22 -10.39
CA PHE A 156 -10.27 8.14 -8.95
C PHE A 156 -10.86 9.38 -8.27
N SER A 157 -11.46 9.19 -7.09
CA SER A 157 -11.86 10.31 -6.23
C SER A 157 -10.65 11.08 -5.71
N GLY A 158 -10.83 12.33 -5.27
CA GLY A 158 -9.74 13.14 -4.69
C GLY A 158 -9.02 12.43 -3.53
N ALA A 159 -9.76 11.79 -2.62
CA ALA A 159 -9.19 10.99 -1.53
C ALA A 159 -8.41 9.77 -2.06
N ALA A 160 -8.91 9.10 -3.10
CA ALA A 160 -8.20 7.97 -3.70
C ALA A 160 -6.91 8.39 -4.41
N VAL A 161 -6.92 9.52 -5.11
CA VAL A 161 -5.71 10.13 -5.69
C VAL A 161 -4.70 10.45 -4.59
N ASN A 162 -5.15 11.10 -3.50
CA ASN A 162 -4.28 11.40 -2.35
C ASN A 162 -3.68 10.12 -1.73
N ALA A 163 -4.47 9.07 -1.53
CA ALA A 163 -3.98 7.78 -1.03
C ALA A 163 -2.92 7.15 -1.95
N LEU A 164 -3.08 7.26 -3.27
CA LEU A 164 -2.10 6.78 -4.24
C LEU A 164 -0.82 7.63 -4.23
N GLU A 165 -0.91 8.94 -4.03
CA GLU A 165 0.27 9.81 -3.85
C GLU A 165 1.06 9.47 -2.58
N LEU A 166 0.35 9.24 -1.48
CA LEU A 166 0.93 8.77 -0.23
C LEU A 166 1.58 7.39 -0.41
N THR A 167 0.96 6.51 -1.19
CA THR A 167 1.52 5.20 -1.57
C THR A 167 2.88 5.34 -2.27
N VAL A 168 3.01 6.24 -3.24
CA VAL A 168 4.28 6.51 -3.94
C VAL A 168 5.32 7.11 -2.99
N THR A 169 4.87 8.00 -2.10
CA THR A 169 5.72 8.63 -1.09
C THR A 169 6.30 7.59 -0.15
N GLU A 170 5.48 6.67 0.35
CA GLU A 170 5.91 5.59 1.22
C GLU A 170 6.91 4.66 0.55
N ALA A 171 6.62 4.19 -0.67
CA ALA A 171 7.55 3.36 -1.45
C ALA A 171 8.91 4.05 -1.66
N THR A 172 8.89 5.34 -2.02
CA THR A 172 10.11 6.13 -2.25
C THR A 172 10.87 6.35 -0.93
N SER A 173 10.17 6.62 0.17
CA SER A 173 10.78 6.82 1.49
C SER A 173 11.48 5.56 2.03
N MET A 174 11.01 4.38 1.61
CA MET A 174 11.62 3.08 1.92
C MET A 174 12.75 2.71 0.95
N GLY A 175 13.01 3.53 -0.08
CA GLY A 175 14.02 3.26 -1.10
C GLY A 175 13.60 2.17 -2.11
N HIS A 176 12.31 1.88 -2.23
CA HIS A 176 11.80 0.89 -3.17
C HIS A 176 11.51 1.49 -4.55
N ASN A 177 12.04 0.85 -5.58
CA ASN A 177 11.82 1.23 -6.99
C ASN A 177 10.52 0.62 -7.59
N TYR A 178 9.72 -0.03 -6.74
CA TYR A 178 8.46 -0.66 -7.08
C TYR A 178 7.39 -0.28 -6.05
N ILE A 179 6.12 -0.45 -6.41
CA ILE A 179 4.96 -0.14 -5.59
C ILE A 179 4.12 -1.42 -5.42
N GLY A 180 4.35 -2.14 -4.32
CA GLY A 180 3.52 -3.26 -3.88
C GLY A 180 2.27 -2.85 -3.10
N CYS A 181 1.49 -3.86 -2.70
CA CYS A 181 0.25 -3.67 -1.93
C CYS A 181 0.53 -3.19 -0.51
N GLU A 182 1.71 -3.48 0.03
CA GLU A 182 2.19 -2.99 1.33
C GLU A 182 2.33 -1.47 1.35
N HIS A 183 2.82 -0.85 0.27
CA HIS A 183 2.83 0.61 0.17
C HIS A 183 1.42 1.17 -0.01
N LEU A 184 0.57 0.46 -0.77
CA LEU A 184 -0.82 0.87 -0.94
C LEU A 184 -1.57 0.88 0.39
N LEU A 185 -1.32 -0.11 1.25
CA LEU A 185 -1.86 -0.14 2.61
C LEU A 185 -1.44 1.11 3.40
N LEU A 186 -0.16 1.46 3.37
CA LEU A 186 0.33 2.65 4.09
C LEU A 186 -0.29 3.93 3.55
N GLY A 187 -0.42 4.06 2.22
CA GLY A 187 -1.10 5.20 1.60
C GLY A 187 -2.56 5.29 2.01
N LEU A 188 -3.29 4.18 2.07
CA LEU A 188 -4.69 4.13 2.50
C LEU A 188 -4.85 4.45 4.00
N VAL A 189 -3.95 3.95 4.86
CA VAL A 189 -3.97 4.23 6.31
C VAL A 189 -3.63 5.69 6.60
N ALA A 190 -2.71 6.28 5.84
CA ALA A 190 -2.28 7.67 6.02
C ALA A 190 -3.29 8.69 5.47
N GLU A 191 -4.18 8.29 4.56
CA GLU A 191 -5.14 9.19 3.95
C GLU A 191 -6.25 9.58 4.96
N PRO A 192 -6.42 10.87 5.27
CA PRO A 192 -7.21 11.31 6.42
C PRO A 192 -8.73 11.21 6.21
N GLU A 193 -9.23 11.50 5.00
CA GLU A 193 -10.66 11.76 4.79
C GLU A 193 -11.41 10.58 4.16
N GLY A 194 -10.72 9.65 3.53
CA GLY A 194 -11.32 8.57 2.78
C GLY A 194 -11.77 7.41 3.65
N THR A 195 -12.78 6.72 3.15
CA THR A 195 -13.42 5.58 3.81
C THR A 195 -12.44 4.49 4.22
N ALA A 196 -11.45 4.15 3.39
CA ALA A 196 -10.46 3.12 3.75
C ALA A 196 -9.65 3.50 4.99
N GLY A 197 -9.10 4.72 5.02
CA GLY A 197 -8.33 5.21 6.15
C GLY A 197 -9.18 5.25 7.43
N GLN A 198 -10.42 5.70 7.34
CA GLN A 198 -11.35 5.70 8.47
C GLN A 198 -11.64 4.28 8.99
N VAL A 199 -11.91 3.32 8.10
CA VAL A 199 -12.16 1.92 8.48
C VAL A 199 -10.93 1.31 9.14
N LEU A 200 -9.76 1.44 8.50
CA LEU A 200 -8.52 0.88 9.00
C LEU A 200 -8.16 1.46 10.37
N ARG A 201 -8.25 2.79 10.55
CA ARG A 201 -7.96 3.44 11.83
C ARG A 201 -9.00 3.10 12.91
N ALA A 202 -10.27 2.95 12.55
CA ALA A 202 -11.31 2.51 13.49
C ALA A 202 -11.05 1.09 14.01
N LEU A 203 -10.43 0.23 13.19
CA LEU A 203 -9.99 -1.11 13.56
C LEU A 203 -8.57 -1.14 14.18
N GLY A 204 -7.98 0.01 14.51
CA GLY A 204 -6.71 0.09 15.22
C GLY A 204 -5.45 0.19 14.34
N ALA A 205 -5.59 0.32 13.01
CA ALA A 205 -4.44 0.54 12.13
C ALA A 205 -3.91 1.98 12.27
N GLU A 206 -3.00 2.20 13.20
CA GLU A 206 -2.31 3.49 13.34
C GLU A 206 -1.17 3.62 12.31
N PRO A 207 -1.01 4.77 11.62
CA PRO A 207 -0.05 4.89 10.51
C PRO A 207 1.39 4.52 10.85
N ARG A 208 1.89 4.93 12.03
CA ARG A 208 3.28 4.63 12.44
C ARG A 208 3.45 3.15 12.76
N HIS A 209 2.49 2.54 13.44
CA HIS A 209 2.48 1.11 13.72
C HIS A 209 2.39 0.27 12.45
N ALA A 210 1.49 0.62 11.53
CA ALA A 210 1.37 -0.05 10.23
C ALA A 210 2.69 0.03 9.44
N ARG A 211 3.33 1.21 9.41
CA ARG A 211 4.63 1.39 8.73
C ARG A 211 5.74 0.53 9.33
N ARG A 212 5.80 0.43 10.66
CA ARG A 212 6.73 -0.46 11.36
C ARG A 212 6.47 -1.93 11.04
N ALA A 213 5.21 -2.36 11.02
CA ALA A 213 4.84 -3.73 10.72
C ALA A 213 5.18 -4.11 9.27
N VAL A 214 4.92 -3.23 8.30
CA VAL A 214 5.37 -3.41 6.90
C VAL A 214 6.88 -3.55 6.82
N ALA A 215 7.64 -2.65 7.46
CA ALA A 215 9.10 -2.69 7.44
C ALA A 215 9.64 -4.01 8.02
N ALA A 216 9.07 -4.48 9.14
CA ALA A 216 9.43 -5.74 9.76
C ALA A 216 9.12 -6.94 8.85
N ALA A 217 7.94 -6.97 8.24
CA ALA A 217 7.53 -8.04 7.33
C ALA A 217 8.44 -8.14 6.10
N LEU A 218 8.82 -7.00 5.52
CA LEU A 218 9.74 -6.95 4.38
C LEU A 218 11.15 -7.40 4.76
N ALA A 219 11.66 -6.98 5.92
CA ALA A 219 12.96 -7.43 6.42
C ALA A 219 12.98 -8.96 6.66
N GLY A 220 11.90 -9.51 7.25
CA GLY A 220 11.73 -10.95 7.44
C GLY A 220 11.70 -11.72 6.12
N TYR A 221 11.01 -11.21 5.10
CA TYR A 221 10.97 -11.83 3.77
C TYR A 221 12.35 -11.89 3.09
N VAL A 222 13.12 -10.80 3.18
CA VAL A 222 14.49 -10.76 2.65
C VAL A 222 15.38 -11.79 3.34
N HIS A 223 15.26 -11.92 4.67
CA HIS A 223 16.02 -12.89 5.45
C HIS A 223 15.67 -14.35 5.06
N LEU A 224 14.38 -14.67 4.96
CA LEU A 224 13.92 -16.00 4.54
C LEU A 224 14.37 -16.34 3.12
N ARG A 225 14.34 -15.36 2.20
CA ARG A 225 14.81 -15.55 0.82
C ARG A 225 16.31 -15.80 0.76
N ALA A 226 17.12 -15.08 1.54
CA ALA A 226 18.55 -15.29 1.61
C ALA A 226 18.89 -16.71 2.13
N GLN A 227 18.17 -17.19 3.14
CA GLN A 227 18.36 -18.53 3.69
C GLN A 227 17.94 -19.65 2.72
N THR A 228 16.79 -19.50 2.06
CA THR A 228 16.31 -20.47 1.06
C THR A 228 17.20 -20.55 -0.18
N GLN A 229 17.84 -19.45 -0.57
CA GLN A 229 18.81 -19.41 -1.66
C GLN A 229 20.19 -19.98 -1.27
N GLN A 230 20.50 -20.05 0.02
CA GLN A 230 21.74 -20.65 0.56
C GLN A 230 21.58 -22.15 0.89
N ALA A 231 20.38 -22.71 0.82
CA ALA A 231 20.14 -24.14 0.99
C ALA A 231 20.62 -24.93 -0.24
N ALA A 232 21.36 -26.02 0.01
CA ALA A 232 21.90 -26.89 -1.05
C ALA A 232 20.78 -27.49 -1.93
N PRO A 233 21.01 -27.73 -3.24
CA PRO A 233 19.99 -28.20 -4.18
C PRO A 233 19.35 -29.54 -3.80
N SER A 234 20.00 -30.36 -2.97
CA SER A 234 19.43 -31.60 -2.41
C SER A 234 18.28 -31.36 -1.41
N GLN A 235 18.15 -30.15 -0.85
CA GLN A 235 17.06 -29.75 0.07
C GLN A 235 15.95 -28.97 -0.63
N GLN A 236 16.14 -28.56 -1.89
CA GLN A 236 15.13 -27.83 -2.68
C GLN A 236 14.02 -28.76 -3.22
N ALA A 237 14.29 -30.05 -3.39
CA ALA A 237 13.28 -31.02 -3.84
C ALA A 237 12.23 -31.36 -2.77
N THR A 238 12.57 -31.23 -1.48
CA THR A 238 11.64 -31.41 -0.35
C THR A 238 10.86 -30.14 0.01
N ALA A 239 11.25 -28.99 -0.55
CA ALA A 239 10.68 -27.67 -0.23
C ALA A 239 9.36 -27.36 -0.96
N GLN A 240 8.90 -28.23 -1.87
CA GLN A 240 7.63 -28.05 -2.58
C GLN A 240 6.39 -28.51 -1.79
N ALA A 241 6.58 -29.12 -0.60
CA ALA A 241 5.49 -29.55 0.26
C ALA A 241 5.36 -28.61 1.47
N ASP A 242 4.36 -27.75 1.43
CA ASP A 242 3.84 -26.91 2.53
C ASP A 242 4.79 -25.80 3.10
N PRO A 243 4.63 -24.55 2.63
CA PRO A 243 5.33 -23.38 3.17
C PRO A 243 5.11 -23.15 4.67
N ALA A 244 3.96 -23.55 5.23
CA ALA A 244 3.66 -23.39 6.65
C ALA A 244 4.47 -24.38 7.50
N ALA A 245 4.62 -25.63 7.03
CA ALA A 245 5.47 -26.63 7.67
C ALA A 245 6.95 -26.22 7.64
N MET A 246 7.43 -25.63 6.55
CA MET A 246 8.79 -25.07 6.47
C MET A 246 8.99 -23.92 7.46
N LEU A 247 8.07 -22.96 7.52
CA LEU A 247 8.16 -21.86 8.49
C LEU A 247 8.14 -22.39 9.92
N ALA A 248 7.27 -23.35 10.24
CA ALA A 248 7.21 -23.98 11.56
C ALA A 248 8.50 -24.71 11.92
N ALA A 249 9.15 -25.37 10.95
CA ALA A 249 10.44 -26.05 11.16
C ALA A 249 11.58 -25.04 11.41
N VAL A 250 11.64 -23.94 10.65
CA VAL A 250 12.63 -22.87 10.84
C VAL A 250 12.44 -22.19 12.18
N VAL A 251 11.20 -21.80 12.53
CA VAL A 251 10.90 -21.18 13.82
C VAL A 251 11.26 -22.11 14.99
N ARG A 252 10.90 -23.41 14.90
CA ARG A 252 11.25 -24.39 15.94
C ARG A 252 12.76 -24.53 16.12
N ARG A 253 13.52 -24.51 15.03
CA ARG A 253 14.98 -24.59 15.05
C ARG A 253 15.60 -23.35 15.70
N GLU A 254 15.13 -22.16 15.36
CA GLU A 254 15.66 -20.90 15.92
C GLU A 254 15.28 -20.72 17.40
N LEU A 255 14.13 -21.23 17.82
CA LEU A 255 13.68 -21.16 19.22
C LEU A 255 14.26 -22.27 20.11
N GLN A 256 14.78 -23.37 19.53
CA GLN A 256 15.32 -24.50 20.27
C GLN A 256 16.37 -24.13 21.34
N PRO A 257 17.32 -23.20 21.11
CA PRO A 257 18.29 -22.79 22.13
C PRO A 257 17.63 -22.09 23.33
N LEU A 258 16.51 -21.39 23.10
CA LEU A 258 15.74 -20.73 24.15
C LEU A 258 14.92 -21.76 24.93
N THR A 259 14.28 -22.71 24.26
CA THR A 259 13.55 -23.82 24.90
C THR A 259 14.47 -24.63 25.81
N LEU A 260 15.64 -25.06 25.32
CA LEU A 260 16.64 -25.79 26.11
C LEU A 260 17.20 -24.98 27.29
N ARG A 261 17.13 -23.65 27.21
CA ARG A 261 17.57 -22.76 28.29
C ARG A 261 16.46 -22.59 29.33
N ILE A 262 15.20 -22.56 28.91
CA ILE A 262 14.04 -22.54 29.80
C ILE A 262 13.94 -23.88 30.56
N GLU A 263 14.03 -25.02 29.87
CA GLU A 263 14.01 -26.35 30.49
C GLU A 263 15.11 -26.50 31.57
N ARG A 264 16.34 -26.09 31.25
CA ARG A 264 17.45 -26.09 32.23
C ARG A 264 17.22 -25.14 33.41
N LEU A 265 16.44 -24.07 33.24
CA LEU A 265 16.09 -23.16 34.32
C LEU A 265 14.95 -23.76 35.17
N GLU A 266 13.98 -24.41 34.55
CA GLU A 266 12.88 -25.10 35.23
C GLU A 266 13.39 -26.27 36.10
N GLU A 267 14.32 -27.07 35.57
CA GLU A 267 15.03 -28.12 36.32
C GLU A 267 15.79 -27.56 37.53
N ARG A 268 16.39 -26.38 37.40
CA ARG A 268 17.15 -25.72 38.47
C ARG A 268 16.28 -25.08 39.54
N VAL A 269 15.09 -24.62 39.18
CA VAL A 269 14.14 -23.96 40.10
C VAL A 269 13.17 -24.99 40.71
N GLY A 270 13.19 -26.26 40.26
CA GLY A 270 12.36 -27.33 40.80
C GLY A 270 10.88 -27.19 40.44
N VAL A 271 10.57 -26.52 39.32
CA VAL A 271 9.20 -26.24 38.86
C VAL A 271 8.70 -27.31 37.88
N ALA A 272 9.45 -28.39 37.68
CA ALA A 272 8.98 -29.56 36.95
C ALA A 272 7.90 -30.28 37.80
N GLY A 273 6.67 -29.78 37.72
CA GLY A 273 5.51 -30.36 38.36
C GLY A 273 5.16 -31.71 37.73
N GLU A 274 5.29 -32.75 38.55
CA GLU A 274 4.23 -33.70 38.89
C GLU A 274 3.14 -33.88 37.80
N GLU A 275 3.29 -34.92 36.97
CA GLU A 275 2.14 -35.62 36.36
C GLU A 275 1.52 -36.60 37.36
#